data_AF-A0A8T4S379-F1
#
_entry.id   AF-A0A8T4S379-F1
#
_cell.length_a   1.000
_cell.length_b   1.000
_cell.length_c   1.000
_cell.angle_alpha   90.00
_cell.angle_beta   90.00
_cell.angle_gamma   90.00
#
_symmetry.space_group_name_H-M   'P 1'
#
loop_
_entity.id
_entity.type
_entity.pdbx_description
1 polymer ?
#
loop_
_entity_poly.entity_id
_entity_poly.type
_entity_poly.pdbx_seq_one_letter_code
_entity_poly.pdbx_strand_id
1 'polypeptide(L)' 'MLYKVVHLSSGFMLTSLVGAIISVFYVYPKSRSFGFAFLLFFVLMLVAALISMAYAPIESHFDVKKERKKII' A
#
# COMPACT_ATOMS: atom_id res chain seq x y z
N MET A 1 -4.77 25.42 1.50
CA MET A 1 -4.48 24.16 2.22
C MET A 1 -3.70 23.26 1.28
N LEU A 2 -2.49 22.88 1.66
CA LEU A 2 -1.54 22.15 0.84
C LEU A 2 -1.94 20.66 0.85
N TYR A 3 -2.70 20.20 -0.15
CA TYR A 3 -3.05 18.78 -0.28
C TYR A 3 -1.80 18.02 -0.69
N LYS A 4 -1.07 17.52 0.32
CA LYS A 4 -0.02 16.53 0.12
C LYS A 4 -0.72 15.25 -0.31
N VAL A 5 -0.73 14.97 -1.61
CA VAL A 5 -1.10 13.65 -2.16
C VAL A 5 0.00 12.68 -1.74
N VAL A 6 -0.04 12.27 -0.48
CA VAL A 6 0.76 11.16 0.01
C VAL A 6 0.12 9.93 -0.60
N HIS A 7 0.81 9.29 -1.54
CA HIS A 7 0.50 7.93 -1.94
C HIS A 7 0.44 7.09 -0.65
N LEU A 8 -0.78 6.84 -0.19
CA LEU A 8 -1.10 6.31 1.14
C LEU A 8 -0.75 4.81 1.28
N SER A 9 -0.13 4.22 0.27
CA SER A 9 0.08 2.78 0.12
C SER A 9 1.51 2.30 0.45
N SER A 10 2.49 3.21 0.53
CA SER A 10 3.89 2.82 0.81
C SER A 10 4.08 2.17 2.18
N GLY A 11 3.41 2.69 3.22
CA GLY A 11 3.50 2.15 4.57
C GLY A 11 2.82 0.79 4.73
N PHE A 12 1.69 0.59 4.06
CA PHE A 12 0.95 -0.67 4.09
C PHE A 12 1.72 -1.79 3.36
N MET A 13 2.31 -1.47 2.20
CA MET A 13 3.17 -2.38 1.44
C MET A 13 4.46 -2.71 2.20
N LEU A 14 5.08 -1.73 2.88
CA LEU A 14 6.26 -1.99 3.72
C LEU A 14 5.92 -2.88 4.91
N THR A 15 4.76 -2.67 5.54
CA THR A 15 4.30 -3.46 6.69
C THR A 15 4.05 -4.92 6.29
N SER A 16 3.43 -5.17 5.12
CA SER A 16 3.22 -6.54 4.64
C SER A 16 4.53 -7.24 4.28
N LEU A 17 5.50 -6.52 3.73
CA LEU A 17 6.84 -7.06 3.44
C LEU A 17 7.59 -7.46 4.72
N VAL A 18 7.64 -6.54 5.69
CA VAL A 18 8.31 -6.77 6.99
C VAL A 18 7.60 -7.89 7.76
N GLY A 19 6.27 -7.88 7.79
CA GLY A 19 5.48 -8.92 8.43
C GLY A 19 5.70 -10.31 7.83
N ALA A 20 5.77 -10.42 6.51
CA ALA A 20 6.08 -11.67 5.83
C ALA A 20 7.49 -12.18 6.20
N ILE A 21 8.49 -11.30 6.24
CA ILE A 21 9.87 -11.64 6.64
C ILE A 21 9.90 -12.13 8.10
N ILE A 22 9.29 -11.39 9.02
CA ILE A 22 9.22 -11.79 10.44
C ILE A 22 8.50 -13.13 10.58
N SER A 23 7.43 -13.36 9.82
CA SER A 23 6.70 -14.61 9.85
C SER A 23 7.56 -15.81 9.45
N VAL A 24 8.33 -15.71 8.35
CA VAL A 24 9.22 -16.78 7.87
C VAL A 24 10.40 -17.02 8.81
N PHE A 25 11.11 -15.97 9.20
CA PHE A 25 12.38 -16.12 9.92
C PHE A 25 12.19 -16.31 11.43
N TYR A 26 11.13 -15.75 12.01
CA TYR A 26 10.95 -15.72 13.46
C TYR A 26 9.81 -16.61 13.94
N VAL A 27 8.66 -16.61 13.25
CA VAL A 27 7.47 -17.32 13.72
C VAL A 27 7.44 -18.78 13.25
N TYR A 28 7.79 -19.04 11.99
CA TYR A 28 7.84 -20.39 11.43
C TYR A 28 8.71 -21.39 12.22
N PRO A 29 9.93 -21.05 12.69
CA PRO A 29 10.73 -21.98 13.50
C PRO A 29 10.15 -22.21 14.89
N LYS A 30 9.39 -21.27 15.46
CA LYS A 30 8.74 -21.45 16.77
C LYS A 30 7.46 -22.27 16.68
N SER A 31 6.64 -22.03 15.66
CA SER A 31 5.40 -22.76 15.44
C SER A 31 5.01 -22.72 13.98
N ARG A 32 5.05 -23.88 13.31
CA ARG A 32 4.74 -24.00 11.88
C ARG A 32 3.31 -23.56 11.57
N SER A 33 2.35 -23.87 12.45
CA SER A 33 0.94 -23.52 12.25
C SER A 33 0.72 -22.01 12.30
N PHE A 34 1.29 -21.32 13.29
CA PHE A 34 1.18 -19.87 13.40
C PHE A 34 2.01 -19.14 12.33
N GLY A 35 3.21 -19.65 12.01
CA GLY A 35 4.03 -19.11 10.93
C GLY A 35 3.30 -19.13 9.59
N PHE A 36 2.67 -20.26 9.24
CA PHE A 36 1.87 -20.36 8.02
C PHE A 36 0.67 -19.39 8.02
N ALA A 37 -0.06 -19.28 9.14
CA ALA A 37 -1.21 -18.38 9.24
C ALA A 37 -0.82 -16.91 9.06
N PHE A 38 0.25 -16.45 9.73
CA PHE A 38 0.73 -15.08 9.57
C PHE A 38 1.29 -14.82 8.18
N LEU A 39 2.00 -15.77 7.59
CA LEU A 39 2.51 -15.66 6.21
C LEU A 39 1.35 -15.49 5.22
N LEU A 40 0.31 -16.33 5.33
CA LEU A 40 -0.89 -16.23 4.51
C LEU A 40 -1.55 -14.85 4.64
N PHE A 41 -1.69 -14.36 5.87
CA PHE A 41 -2.26 -13.04 6.15
C PHE A 41 -1.45 -11.91 5.51
N PHE A 42 -0.12 -11.90 5.67
CA PHE A 42 0.73 -10.87 5.08
C PHE A 42 0.79 -10.94 3.55
N VAL A 43 0.69 -12.14 2.96
CA VAL A 43 0.59 -12.31 1.51
C VAL A 43 -0.72 -11.74 0.99
N LEU A 44 -1.85 -12.03 1.63
CA LEU A 44 -3.15 -11.43 1.26
C LEU A 44 -3.12 -9.90 1.38
N MET A 45 -2.49 -9.40 2.44
CA MET A 45 -2.27 -7.97 2.65
C MET A 45 -1.39 -7.34 1.56
N LEU A 46 -0.35 -8.04 1.11
CA LEU A 46 0.51 -7.61 0.00
C LEU A 46 -0.27 -7.54 -1.32
N VAL A 47 -1.07 -8.56 -1.62
CA VAL A 47 -1.92 -8.59 -2.83
C VAL A 47 -2.94 -7.45 -2.80
N ALA A 48 -3.59 -7.21 -1.66
CA ALA A 48 -4.50 -6.08 -1.49
C ALA A 48 -3.80 -4.73 -1.71
N ALA A 49 -2.57 -4.58 -1.21
CA ALA A 49 -1.76 -3.37 -1.41
C ALA A 49 -1.45 -3.13 -2.89
N LEU A 50 -1.08 -4.19 -3.62
CA LEU A 50 -0.78 -4.14 -5.05
C LEU A 50 -2.02 -3.77 -5.87
N ILE A 51 -3.16 -4.37 -5.57
CA ILE A 51 -4.44 -4.04 -6.21
C ILE A 51 -4.79 -2.58 -5.91
N SER A 52 -4.67 -2.13 -4.67
CA SER A 52 -4.97 -0.75 -4.28
C SER A 52 -4.11 0.27 -5.04
N MET A 53 -2.85 -0.05 -5.34
CA MET A 53 -1.99 0.78 -6.19
C MET A 53 -2.34 0.69 -7.68
N ALA A 54 -2.67 -0.51 -8.18
CA ALA A 54 -2.98 -0.73 -9.60
C ALA A 54 -4.30 -0.10 -10.03
N TYR A 55 -5.28 -0.01 -9.13
CA TYR A 55 -6.56 0.65 -9.35
C TYR A 55 -6.58 2.13 -8.92
N ALA A 56 -5.43 2.71 -8.57
CA ALA A 56 -5.35 4.14 -8.29
C ALA A 56 -5.81 4.92 -9.54
N PRO A 57 -6.85 5.76 -9.43
CA PRO A 57 -7.44 6.42 -10.58
C PRO A 57 -6.40 7.31 -11.25
N ILE A 58 -6.02 6.91 -12.47
CA ILE A 58 -5.21 7.70 -13.42
C ILE A 58 -5.89 9.06 -13.70
N GLU A 59 -7.17 9.21 -13.35
CA GLU A 59 -7.96 10.44 -13.49
C GLU A 59 -7.44 11.62 -12.64
N SER A 60 -6.58 11.39 -11.63
CA SER A 60 -6.00 12.48 -10.82
C SER A 60 -4.87 13.26 -11.52
N HIS A 61 -4.46 12.87 -12.74
CA HIS A 61 -3.43 13.57 -13.50
C HIS A 61 -3.92 14.74 -14.37
N PHE A 62 -5.22 15.06 -14.37
CA PHE A 62 -5.81 16.13 -15.21
C PHE A 62 -6.35 17.38 -14.49
N ASP A 63 -6.05 17.59 -13.21
CA ASP A 63 -6.39 18.87 -12.53
C ASP A 63 -5.29 19.95 -12.68
N VAL A 64 -4.56 19.90 -13.79
CA VAL A 64 -3.68 20.99 -14.20
C VAL A 64 -4.51 22.01 -14.98
N LYS A 65 -4.78 23.15 -14.32
CA LYS A 65 -4.99 24.48 -14.93
C LYS A 65 -6.42 24.85 -15.36
N LYS A 66 -7.27 25.20 -14.39
CA LYS A 66 -8.46 26.04 -14.64
C LYS A 66 -8.58 27.24 -13.70
N GLU A 67 -7.52 28.04 -13.55
CA GLU A 67 -7.52 29.24 -12.67
C GLU A 67 -6.83 30.47 -13.33
N ARG A 68 -6.93 30.66 -14.66
CA ARG A 68 -6.41 31.86 -15.33
C ARG A 68 -7.29 32.31 -16.50
N LYS A 69 -8.56 32.68 -16.26
CA LYS A 69 -9.29 33.56 -17.19
C LYS A 69 -10.49 34.26 -16.56
N LYS A 70 -10.23 35.22 -15.67
CA LYS A 70 -11.23 36.27 -15.35
C LYS A 70 -10.59 37.53 -14.77
N ILE A 71 -9.68 38.14 -15.53
CA ILE A 71 -9.36 39.57 -15.39
C ILE A 71 -9.10 40.10 -16.81
N ILE A 72 -10.18 40.51 -17.48
CA ILE A 72 -10.20 41.58 -18.48
C ILE A 72 -11.41 42.42 -18.09
#